data_AF-A0A7U2I1F4-F1
#
_entry.id   AF-A0A7U2I1F4-F1
#
_cell.length_a   1.000
_cell.length_b   1.000
_cell.length_c   1.000
_cell.angle_alpha   90.00
_cell.angle_beta   90.00
_cell.angle_gamma   90.00
#
_symmetry.space_group_name_H-M   'P 1'
#
loop_
_entity.id
_entity.type
_entity.pdbx_description
1 polymer ?
#
loop_
_entity_poly.entity_id
_entity_poly.type
_entity_poly.pdbx_seq_one_letter_code
_entity_poly.pdbx_strand_id
1 'polypeptide(L)'
;MKDLLPRDSTSSEGQFDGHPAGLSRSSTHPFRQLIGAIHLAEFTGIRELRILPFDDRKPGTPFTFDFFSFPDASDIQAGRFLFQNLTSLELHIRILLIRDNMRAGSFGTSTNKERQALAHLSHLLAATNELRHLILHVGGWDPVEGSARQLELGPRAPVFNCLGLRKTWLKLRSLSLGGLHSSSDEFLDFARRHRDTLQSLPFQECSLPSGTWAEIVDEVVHNSHTISSFFLRSVNETYIPIDNGTILSPAELDEWKYEGHIEVSTDGERKFVEIEPTKKSVYLRTT
;
A
#
# COMPACT_ATOMS: atom_id res chain seq x y z
N MET A 1 21.55 -11.07 -8.14
CA MET A 1 20.68 -9.86 -8.09
C MET A 1 21.54 -8.71 -8.58
N LYS A 2 21.17 -8.01 -9.66
CA LYS A 2 21.98 -6.95 -10.26
C LYS A 2 21.32 -5.61 -9.93
N ASP A 3 22.02 -4.75 -9.21
CA ASP A 3 21.59 -3.36 -8.93
C ASP A 3 21.66 -2.57 -10.24
N LEU A 4 20.54 -1.98 -10.66
CA LEU A 4 20.38 -1.37 -12.00
C LEU A 4 20.37 0.17 -11.96
N LEU A 5 20.48 0.77 -10.78
CA LEU A 5 20.48 2.22 -10.64
C LEU A 5 21.92 2.75 -10.43
N PRO A 6 22.38 3.73 -11.24
CA PRO A 6 23.62 4.44 -10.94
C PRO A 6 23.44 5.16 -9.60
N ARG A 7 24.29 4.83 -8.63
CA ARG A 7 24.46 5.67 -7.44
C ARG A 7 25.49 6.71 -7.82
N ASP A 8 25.05 7.83 -8.39
CA ASP A 8 25.96 8.93 -8.59
C ASP A 8 26.36 9.47 -7.20
N SER A 9 27.60 9.11 -6.86
CA SER A 9 28.42 9.74 -5.86
C SER A 9 28.70 11.19 -6.28
N THR A 10 28.59 12.09 -5.30
CA THR A 10 29.06 13.48 -5.26
C THR A 10 28.24 14.53 -6.02
N SER A 11 27.49 15.34 -5.25
CA SER A 11 27.60 16.81 -5.35
C SER A 11 26.88 17.52 -4.19
N SER A 12 27.70 18.23 -3.41
CA SER A 12 27.42 19.41 -2.57
C SER A 12 26.50 19.27 -1.34
N GLU A 13 27.11 19.45 -0.17
CA GLU A 13 26.53 20.09 1.00
C GLU A 13 25.95 21.46 0.61
N GLY A 14 24.70 21.46 0.16
CA GLY A 14 23.87 22.65 0.03
C GLY A 14 22.64 22.44 0.90
N GLN A 15 22.32 23.41 1.75
CA GLN A 15 21.05 23.48 2.45
C GLN A 15 19.90 23.23 1.46
N PHE A 16 19.28 22.06 1.54
CA PHE A 16 18.06 21.75 0.80
C PHE A 16 16.88 22.41 1.51
N ASP A 17 16.74 23.73 1.34
CA ASP A 17 15.55 24.50 1.72
C ASP A 17 14.42 24.39 0.66
N GLY A 18 14.41 23.32 -0.13
CA GLY A 18 13.42 23.11 -1.19
C GLY A 18 13.10 21.63 -1.38
N HIS A 19 11.82 21.29 -1.36
CA HIS A 19 11.32 19.92 -1.56
C HIS A 19 11.86 19.25 -2.83
N PRO A 20 12.22 17.95 -2.80
CA PRO A 20 12.67 17.19 -3.97
C PRO A 20 11.57 16.92 -5.01
N ALA A 21 10.36 17.46 -4.82
CA ALA A 21 9.21 17.27 -5.72
C ALA A 21 9.49 17.66 -7.18
N GLY A 22 10.46 18.55 -7.44
CA GLY A 22 10.88 18.90 -8.80
C GLY A 22 11.62 17.78 -9.55
N LEU A 23 12.41 16.96 -8.85
CA LEU A 23 13.25 15.92 -9.46
C LEU A 23 12.44 14.66 -9.79
N SER A 24 11.56 14.21 -8.89
CA SER A 24 10.71 13.01 -9.09
C SER A 24 9.71 13.17 -10.26
N ARG A 25 9.43 14.42 -10.63
CA ARG A 25 8.49 14.80 -11.70
C ARG A 25 9.16 15.04 -13.06
N SER A 26 10.49 15.08 -13.10
CA SER A 26 11.22 15.25 -14.36
C SER A 26 11.13 14.00 -15.23
N SER A 27 10.97 14.17 -16.55
CA SER A 27 11.15 13.08 -17.53
C SER A 27 12.57 12.50 -17.49
N THR A 28 13.54 13.26 -16.96
CA THR A 28 14.92 12.82 -16.77
C THR A 28 15.16 12.06 -15.47
N HIS A 29 14.12 11.76 -14.69
CA HIS A 29 14.30 11.02 -13.45
C HIS A 29 14.87 9.61 -13.73
N PRO A 30 15.95 9.17 -13.03
CA PRO A 30 16.64 7.90 -13.33
C PRO A 30 15.73 6.66 -13.37
N PHE A 31 14.73 6.60 -12.48
CA PHE A 31 13.71 5.54 -12.50
C PHE A 31 12.97 5.44 -13.84
N ARG A 32 12.60 6.57 -14.45
CA ARG A 32 11.88 6.61 -15.72
C ARG A 32 12.81 6.34 -16.89
N GLN A 33 14.02 6.87 -16.85
CA GLN A 33 15.05 6.56 -17.85
C GLN A 33 15.37 5.06 -17.88
N LEU A 34 15.42 4.40 -16.72
CA LEU A 34 15.59 2.95 -16.64
C LEU A 34 14.43 2.21 -17.30
N ILE A 35 13.18 2.58 -16.99
CA ILE A 35 11.98 2.00 -17.64
C ILE A 35 12.04 2.20 -19.16
N GLY A 36 12.39 3.41 -19.61
CA GLY A 36 12.55 3.73 -21.03
C GLY A 36 13.65 2.91 -21.70
N ALA A 37 14.81 2.75 -21.05
CA ALA A 37 15.91 1.95 -21.56
C ALA A 37 15.55 0.46 -21.67
N ILE A 38 14.83 -0.09 -20.69
CA ILE A 38 14.31 -1.47 -20.73
C ILE A 38 13.37 -1.65 -21.92
N HIS A 39 12.48 -0.69 -22.13
CA HIS A 39 11.53 -0.71 -23.24
C HIS A 39 12.22 -0.62 -24.60
N LEU A 40 13.17 0.31 -24.76
CA LEU A 40 13.96 0.48 -25.99
C LEU A 40 14.84 -0.74 -26.30
N ALA A 41 15.34 -1.42 -25.27
CA ALA A 41 16.10 -2.65 -25.42
C ALA A 41 15.21 -3.89 -25.63
N GLU A 42 13.89 -3.73 -25.59
CA GLU A 42 12.88 -4.81 -25.67
C GLU A 42 13.15 -5.96 -24.68
N PHE A 43 13.77 -5.65 -23.54
CA PHE A 43 14.20 -6.67 -22.60
C PHE A 43 13.03 -7.15 -21.73
N THR A 44 12.52 -8.34 -22.04
CA THR A 44 11.36 -8.95 -21.34
C THR A 44 11.74 -9.85 -20.16
N GLY A 45 13.03 -9.95 -19.84
CA GLY A 45 13.56 -10.85 -18.80
C GLY A 45 13.26 -10.39 -17.37
N ILE A 46 12.75 -9.18 -17.16
CA ILE A 46 12.43 -8.66 -15.82
C ILE A 46 11.10 -9.23 -15.35
N ARG A 47 11.16 -10.02 -14.27
CA ARG A 47 10.00 -10.69 -13.65
C ARG A 47 9.64 -10.13 -12.28
N GLU A 48 10.52 -9.31 -11.71
CA GLU A 48 10.39 -8.80 -10.35
C GLU A 48 10.81 -7.33 -10.31
N LEU A 49 9.96 -6.52 -9.70
CA LEU A 49 10.25 -5.13 -9.37
C LEU A 49 10.03 -4.93 -7.87
N ARG A 50 11.05 -4.40 -7.18
CA ARG A 50 11.00 -4.14 -5.74
C ARG A 50 11.43 -2.72 -5.46
N ILE A 51 10.55 -1.99 -4.80
CA ILE A 51 10.80 -0.70 -4.19
C ILE A 51 10.68 -0.90 -2.68
N LEU A 52 11.83 -1.02 -2.03
CA LEU A 52 11.93 -1.34 -0.61
C LEU A 52 11.49 -0.16 0.28
N PRO A 53 11.13 -0.42 1.55
CA PRO A 53 10.85 0.65 2.51
C PRO A 53 11.99 1.67 2.60
N PHE A 54 11.63 2.95 2.64
CA PHE A 54 12.60 4.03 2.85
C PHE A 54 13.08 4.04 4.31
N ASP A 55 14.40 3.95 4.49
CA ASP A 55 15.08 4.01 5.78
C ASP A 55 15.59 5.43 6.03
N ASP A 56 14.93 6.17 6.91
CA ASP A 56 15.26 7.58 7.21
C ASP A 56 16.67 7.76 7.80
N ARG A 57 17.33 6.65 8.21
CA ARG A 57 18.71 6.65 8.72
C ARG A 57 19.74 6.61 7.59
N LYS A 58 19.32 6.38 6.35
CA LYS A 58 20.19 6.28 5.17
C LYS A 58 19.93 7.45 4.21
N PRO A 59 20.98 7.95 3.53
CA PRO A 59 20.78 8.93 2.48
C PRO A 59 19.95 8.33 1.34
N GLY A 60 18.98 9.10 0.84
CA GLY A 60 18.17 8.71 -0.30
C GLY A 60 16.90 9.56 -0.44
N THR A 61 16.11 9.25 -1.47
CA THR A 61 14.80 9.86 -1.69
C THR A 61 13.71 8.83 -1.46
N PRO A 62 12.69 9.11 -0.64
CA PRO A 62 11.56 8.21 -0.48
C PRO A 62 10.83 8.04 -1.81
N PHE A 63 10.41 6.81 -2.11
CA PHE A 63 9.59 6.55 -3.29
C PHE A 63 8.16 7.00 -3.02
N THR A 64 7.57 7.78 -3.91
CA THR A 64 6.23 8.36 -3.76
C THR A 64 5.38 8.10 -5.00
N PHE A 65 4.09 8.43 -4.95
CA PHE A 65 3.22 8.31 -6.13
C PHE A 65 3.72 9.15 -7.32
N ASP A 66 4.45 10.26 -7.09
CA ASP A 66 4.95 11.14 -8.15
C ASP A 66 5.87 10.44 -9.16
N PHE A 67 6.46 9.30 -8.79
CA PHE A 67 7.26 8.47 -9.70
C PHE A 67 6.42 7.83 -10.83
N PHE A 68 5.09 7.79 -10.67
CA PHE A 68 4.13 7.34 -11.68
C PHE A 68 3.51 8.50 -12.49
N SER A 69 3.94 9.74 -12.30
CA SER A 69 3.42 10.90 -13.03
C SER A 69 4.01 11.00 -14.45
N PHE A 70 3.74 10.04 -15.34
CA PHE A 70 4.24 10.02 -16.73
C PHE A 70 3.75 11.23 -17.54
N PRO A 71 4.66 12.09 -18.05
CA PRO A 71 4.27 13.26 -18.85
C PRO A 71 3.76 12.85 -20.24
N ASP A 72 4.38 11.83 -20.85
CA ASP A 72 4.15 11.45 -22.23
C ASP A 72 3.52 10.05 -22.35
N ALA A 73 2.72 9.84 -23.39
CA ALA A 73 2.09 8.54 -23.65
C ALA A 73 3.12 7.41 -23.88
N SER A 74 4.29 7.74 -24.45
CA SER A 74 5.41 6.81 -24.63
C SER A 74 5.95 6.28 -23.30
N ASP A 75 5.98 7.11 -22.26
CA ASP A 75 6.47 6.69 -20.94
C ASP A 75 5.51 5.71 -20.28
N ILE A 76 4.19 5.95 -20.43
CA ILE A 76 3.16 5.01 -19.96
C ILE A 76 3.30 3.68 -20.71
N GLN A 77 3.54 3.69 -22.02
CA GLN A 77 3.77 2.48 -22.81
C GLN A 77 5.01 1.71 -22.32
N ALA A 78 6.11 2.41 -22.06
CA ALA A 78 7.33 1.81 -21.51
C ALA A 78 7.06 1.18 -20.12
N GLY A 79 6.31 1.87 -19.27
CA GLY A 79 5.86 1.33 -17.97
C GLY A 79 5.01 0.08 -18.13
N ARG A 80 4.05 0.07 -19.06
CA ARG A 80 3.22 -1.11 -19.36
C ARG A 80 4.07 -2.28 -19.86
N PHE A 81 5.05 -2.01 -20.71
CA PHE A 81 5.95 -3.04 -21.23
C PHE A 81 6.73 -3.74 -20.11
N LEU A 82 7.16 -2.98 -19.10
CA LEU A 82 7.77 -3.55 -17.89
C LEU A 82 6.73 -4.35 -17.08
N PHE A 83 5.58 -3.75 -16.77
CA PHE A 83 4.59 -4.33 -15.85
C PHE A 83 3.93 -5.60 -16.39
N GLN A 84 3.69 -5.71 -17.70
CA GLN A 84 3.01 -6.88 -18.28
C GLN A 84 3.71 -8.21 -18.03
N ASN A 85 5.03 -8.18 -17.80
CA ASN A 85 5.88 -9.35 -17.61
C ASN A 85 6.16 -9.69 -16.15
N LEU A 86 5.74 -8.85 -15.20
CA LEU A 86 6.03 -9.03 -13.79
C LEU A 86 5.23 -10.18 -13.19
N THR A 87 5.95 -11.06 -12.49
CA THR A 87 5.38 -12.09 -11.62
C THR A 87 5.41 -11.68 -10.15
N SER A 88 6.27 -10.74 -9.77
CA SER A 88 6.39 -10.20 -8.42
C SER A 88 6.53 -8.68 -8.45
N LEU A 89 5.75 -7.99 -7.60
CA LEU A 89 5.79 -6.54 -7.47
C LEU A 89 5.74 -6.16 -5.99
N GLU A 90 6.76 -5.46 -5.51
CA GLU A 90 6.83 -4.91 -4.16
C GLU A 90 6.96 -3.38 -4.26
N LEU A 91 5.98 -2.67 -3.69
CA LEU A 91 5.88 -1.22 -3.71
C LEU A 91 5.66 -0.70 -2.30
N HIS A 92 6.72 -0.14 -1.70
CA HIS A 92 6.62 0.68 -0.50
C HIS A 92 6.61 2.16 -0.88
N ILE A 93 5.45 2.79 -0.78
CA ILE A 93 5.20 4.16 -1.22
C ILE A 93 5.05 5.06 -0.01
N ARG A 94 5.78 6.18 0.03
CA ARG A 94 5.64 7.23 1.03
C ARG A 94 4.63 8.28 0.59
N ILE A 95 3.72 8.67 1.49
CA ILE A 95 2.87 9.84 1.32
C ILE A 95 3.65 11.07 1.81
N LEU A 96 3.99 11.97 0.90
CA LEU A 96 4.50 13.30 1.25
C LEU A 96 3.32 14.26 1.27
N LEU A 97 2.83 14.64 2.44
CA LEU A 97 1.89 15.76 2.53
C LEU A 97 2.64 17.06 2.21
N ILE A 98 2.20 17.73 1.15
CA ILE A 98 2.54 19.14 0.91
C ILE A 98 1.95 19.90 2.09
N ARG A 99 2.80 20.46 2.96
CA ARG A 99 2.43 21.25 4.14
C ARG A 99 1.53 22.46 3.84
N ASP A 100 1.33 22.81 2.57
CA ASP A 100 0.69 24.07 2.17
C ASP A 100 -0.83 24.16 2.40
N ASN A 101 -1.52 23.04 2.70
CA ASN A 101 -2.98 23.07 2.92
C ASN A 101 -3.43 22.94 4.39
N MET A 102 -2.51 22.81 5.36
CA MET A 102 -2.82 22.68 6.80
C MET A 102 -3.19 24.02 7.47
N ARG A 103 -3.82 24.96 6.75
CA ARG A 103 -4.39 26.20 7.33
C ARG A 103 -5.90 26.36 7.16
N ALA A 104 -6.59 25.39 6.59
CA ALA A 104 -8.05 25.34 6.67
C ALA A 104 -8.46 23.88 6.80
N GLY A 105 -9.50 23.59 7.59
CA GLY A 105 -10.06 22.26 7.85
C GLY A 105 -10.64 21.57 6.61
N SER A 106 -9.83 21.40 5.57
CA SER A 106 -10.06 20.64 4.37
C SER A 106 -8.92 19.62 4.31
N PHE A 107 -9.18 18.40 4.76
CA PHE A 107 -8.36 17.25 4.38
C PHE A 107 -8.24 17.29 2.85
N GLY A 108 -7.03 17.57 2.39
CA GLY A 108 -6.77 18.17 1.09
C GLY A 108 -7.35 17.33 -0.04
N THR A 109 -8.16 17.96 -0.89
CA THR A 109 -8.47 17.38 -2.20
C THR A 109 -7.16 17.09 -2.90
N SER A 110 -6.85 15.82 -3.14
CA SER A 110 -5.67 15.38 -3.91
C SER A 110 -5.48 16.28 -5.13
N THR A 111 -4.28 16.80 -5.35
CA THR A 111 -4.03 17.66 -6.50
C THR A 111 -4.31 16.90 -7.80
N ASN A 112 -4.67 17.58 -8.90
CA ASN A 112 -4.91 16.92 -10.19
C ASN A 112 -3.73 16.02 -10.63
N LYS A 113 -2.51 16.35 -10.18
CA LYS A 113 -1.28 15.59 -10.46
C LYS A 113 -1.20 14.29 -9.67
N GLU A 114 -1.54 14.29 -8.39
CA GLU A 114 -1.60 13.07 -7.57
C GLU A 114 -2.66 12.09 -8.12
N ARG A 115 -3.82 12.62 -8.53
CA ARG A 115 -4.86 11.81 -9.20
C ARG A 115 -4.35 11.19 -10.49
N GLN A 116 -3.59 11.95 -11.29
CA GLN A 116 -2.97 11.45 -12.51
C GLN A 116 -1.94 10.36 -12.22
N ALA A 117 -1.09 10.55 -11.21
CA ALA A 117 -0.10 9.56 -10.79
C ALA A 117 -0.76 8.24 -10.34
N LEU A 118 -1.82 8.34 -9.54
CA LEU A 118 -2.64 7.20 -9.13
C LEU A 118 -3.31 6.52 -10.33
N ALA A 119 -3.87 7.29 -11.27
CA ALA A 119 -4.46 6.75 -12.49
C ALA A 119 -3.43 6.00 -13.34
N HIS A 120 -2.21 6.52 -13.45
CA HIS A 120 -1.12 5.83 -14.14
C HIS A 120 -0.69 4.56 -13.41
N LEU A 121 -0.51 4.60 -12.08
CA LEU A 121 -0.23 3.40 -11.29
C LEU A 121 -1.33 2.35 -11.49
N SER A 122 -2.60 2.75 -11.42
CA SER A 122 -3.73 1.87 -11.71
C SER A 122 -3.66 1.28 -13.11
N HIS A 123 -3.27 2.07 -14.11
CA HIS A 123 -3.12 1.60 -15.49
C HIS A 123 -1.97 0.59 -15.63
N LEU A 124 -0.86 0.80 -14.93
CA LEU A 124 0.28 -0.11 -14.92
C LEU A 124 -0.05 -1.42 -14.20
N LEU A 125 -0.69 -1.35 -13.03
CA LEU A 125 -1.19 -2.53 -12.32
C LEU A 125 -2.22 -3.29 -13.14
N ALA A 126 -3.04 -2.59 -13.94
CA ALA A 126 -3.96 -3.23 -14.86
C ALA A 126 -3.26 -4.09 -15.93
N ALA A 127 -2.01 -3.76 -16.28
CA ALA A 127 -1.23 -4.47 -17.29
C ALA A 127 -0.58 -5.77 -16.77
N THR A 128 -0.44 -5.96 -15.45
CA THR A 128 0.25 -7.12 -14.86
C THR A 128 -0.62 -8.39 -14.98
N ASN A 129 -0.48 -9.16 -16.05
CA ASN A 129 -1.30 -10.36 -16.27
C ASN A 129 -0.71 -11.62 -15.66
N GLU A 130 0.60 -11.63 -15.43
CA GLU A 130 1.37 -12.76 -14.89
C GLU A 130 1.63 -12.65 -13.38
N LEU A 131 1.05 -11.65 -12.72
CA LEU A 131 1.34 -11.32 -11.33
C LEU A 131 0.96 -12.48 -10.39
N ARG A 132 1.92 -12.90 -9.57
CA ARG A 132 1.78 -13.95 -8.54
C ARG A 132 1.95 -13.39 -7.13
N HIS A 133 2.76 -12.34 -6.98
CA HIS A 133 3.07 -11.71 -5.71
C HIS A 133 2.91 -10.21 -5.83
N LEU A 134 2.12 -9.61 -4.93
CA LEU A 134 1.93 -8.17 -4.84
C LEU A 134 2.09 -7.73 -3.38
N ILE A 135 3.03 -6.82 -3.12
CA ILE A 135 3.14 -6.08 -1.86
C ILE A 135 2.92 -4.62 -2.20
N LEU A 136 1.87 -4.01 -1.63
CA LEU A 136 1.58 -2.60 -1.78
C LEU A 136 1.37 -1.98 -0.41
N HIS A 137 2.40 -1.32 0.09
CA HIS A 137 2.41 -0.67 1.40
C HIS A 137 2.52 0.83 1.20
N VAL A 138 1.51 1.56 1.63
CA VAL A 138 1.46 3.01 1.53
C VAL A 138 1.68 3.58 2.92
N GLY A 139 2.92 3.97 3.22
CA GLY A 139 3.31 4.48 4.52
C GLY A 139 3.47 5.99 4.53
N GLY A 140 3.34 6.60 5.71
CA GLY A 140 3.68 7.99 5.95
C GLY A 140 3.85 8.16 7.42
N TRP A 141 5.05 7.90 7.95
CA TRP A 141 5.31 8.15 9.36
C TRP A 141 5.65 9.62 9.48
N ASP A 142 4.88 10.37 10.25
CA ASP A 142 5.29 11.70 10.70
C ASP A 142 5.89 11.54 12.10
N PRO A 143 7.24 11.58 12.24
CA PRO A 143 7.89 11.48 13.55
C PRO A 143 7.42 12.57 14.52
N VAL A 144 6.97 13.72 13.99
CA VAL A 144 6.58 14.89 14.78
C VAL A 144 5.17 14.73 15.35
N GLU A 145 4.28 13.99 14.66
CA GLU A 145 2.91 13.74 15.09
C GLU A 145 2.72 12.37 15.75
N GLY A 146 3.77 11.54 15.81
CA GLY A 146 3.76 10.24 16.47
C GLY A 146 2.73 9.25 15.91
N SER A 147 2.13 9.53 14.75
CA SER A 147 1.06 8.74 14.15
C SER A 147 1.43 8.25 12.75
N ALA A 148 1.05 7.01 12.45
CA ALA A 148 1.13 6.46 11.12
C ALA A 148 0.00 7.08 10.28
N ARG A 149 0.36 7.85 9.24
CA ARG A 149 -0.62 8.39 8.30
C ARG A 149 -0.99 7.34 7.27
N GLN A 150 -2.29 7.23 7.00
CA GLN A 150 -2.86 6.32 6.03
C GLN A 150 -3.31 7.08 4.77
N LEU A 151 -3.43 6.36 3.64
CA LEU A 151 -3.90 6.96 2.40
C LEU A 151 -5.42 7.18 2.42
N GLU A 152 -5.86 8.43 2.46
CA GLU A 152 -7.27 8.84 2.32
C GLU A 152 -7.44 9.70 1.05
N LEU A 153 -8.39 9.33 0.16
CA LEU A 153 -8.67 10.05 -1.09
C LEU A 153 -10.02 10.81 -1.06
N GLY A 154 -10.60 10.94 0.14
CA GLY A 154 -11.90 11.58 0.39
C GLY A 154 -13.11 10.69 0.04
N PRO A 155 -14.33 11.14 0.36
CA PRO A 155 -15.54 10.31 0.40
C PRO A 155 -16.06 9.82 -0.96
N ARG A 156 -15.48 10.27 -2.09
CA ARG A 156 -15.95 9.95 -3.45
C ARG A 156 -14.97 9.13 -4.29
N ALA A 157 -13.79 8.80 -3.75
CA ALA A 157 -12.75 8.09 -4.49
C ALA A 157 -12.35 6.83 -3.72
N PRO A 158 -12.96 5.67 -4.02
CA PRO A 158 -12.62 4.42 -3.35
C PRO A 158 -11.15 4.08 -3.59
N VAL A 159 -10.40 3.86 -2.51
CA VAL A 159 -8.93 3.70 -2.54
C VAL A 159 -8.54 2.52 -3.43
N PHE A 160 -9.30 1.43 -3.39
CA PHE A 160 -9.02 0.25 -4.23
C PHE A 160 -9.17 0.54 -5.73
N ASN A 161 -10.10 1.42 -6.11
CA ASN A 161 -10.26 1.84 -7.49
C ASN A 161 -9.06 2.68 -7.95
N CYS A 162 -8.66 3.67 -7.14
CA CYS A 162 -7.56 4.57 -7.47
C CYS A 162 -6.20 3.87 -7.54
N LEU A 163 -6.01 2.82 -6.75
CA LEU A 163 -4.79 2.01 -6.76
C LEU A 163 -4.84 0.85 -7.76
N GLY A 164 -5.90 0.71 -8.57
CA GLY A 164 -6.03 -0.40 -9.53
C GLY A 164 -6.22 -1.78 -8.90
N LEU A 165 -6.57 -1.84 -7.61
CA LEU A 165 -6.80 -3.09 -6.86
C LEU A 165 -8.13 -3.76 -7.23
N ARG A 166 -9.00 -3.11 -8.01
CA ARG A 166 -10.20 -3.74 -8.59
C ARG A 166 -9.92 -4.75 -9.69
N LYS A 167 -8.69 -4.85 -10.19
CA LYS A 167 -8.29 -5.91 -11.13
C LYS A 167 -8.34 -7.26 -10.44
N THR A 168 -8.81 -8.28 -11.17
CA THR A 168 -8.68 -9.67 -10.77
C THR A 168 -7.48 -10.29 -11.46
N TRP A 169 -6.54 -10.80 -10.66
CA TRP A 169 -5.33 -11.46 -11.13
C TRP A 169 -5.47 -12.98 -11.01
N LEU A 170 -5.64 -13.66 -12.14
CA LEU A 170 -5.91 -15.11 -12.19
C LEU A 170 -4.75 -16.00 -11.69
N LYS A 171 -3.56 -15.42 -11.47
CA LYS A 171 -2.35 -16.13 -11.04
C LYS A 171 -1.85 -15.65 -9.67
N LEU A 172 -2.55 -14.74 -9.01
CA LEU A 172 -2.12 -14.11 -7.76
C LEU A 172 -2.21 -15.10 -6.61
N ARG A 173 -1.06 -15.36 -5.98
CA ARG A 173 -0.90 -16.29 -4.84
C ARG A 173 -0.62 -15.57 -3.53
N SER A 174 -0.02 -14.39 -3.57
CA SER A 174 0.31 -13.62 -2.37
C SER A 174 -0.01 -12.16 -2.58
N LEU A 175 -0.72 -11.58 -1.62
CA LEU A 175 -1.05 -10.16 -1.57
C LEU A 175 -0.78 -9.63 -0.17
N SER A 176 0.08 -8.61 -0.05
CA SER A 176 0.22 -7.81 1.16
C SER A 176 -0.24 -6.38 0.91
N LEU A 177 -1.22 -5.93 1.69
CA LEU A 177 -1.65 -4.52 1.68
C LEU A 177 -1.25 -3.85 3.00
N GLY A 178 -0.70 -2.65 2.89
CA GLY A 178 -0.19 -1.88 4.02
C GLY A 178 -0.65 -0.42 4.00
N GLY A 179 -1.05 0.13 5.14
CA GLY A 179 -1.29 1.58 5.30
C GLY A 179 -2.46 2.16 4.51
N LEU A 180 -3.46 1.32 4.20
CA LEU A 180 -4.67 1.71 3.46
C LEU A 180 -5.83 2.05 4.41
N HIS A 181 -6.60 3.08 4.07
CA HIS A 181 -7.83 3.46 4.75
C HIS A 181 -9.04 3.24 3.82
N SER A 182 -9.81 2.16 4.01
CA SER A 182 -10.97 1.83 3.18
C SER A 182 -11.99 0.94 3.89
N SER A 183 -13.25 0.94 3.44
CA SER A 183 -14.35 0.16 4.03
C SER A 183 -14.11 -1.35 4.00
N SER A 184 -14.71 -2.09 4.94
CA SER A 184 -14.64 -3.56 4.97
C SER A 184 -15.07 -4.19 3.64
N ASP A 185 -16.10 -3.64 2.99
CA ASP A 185 -16.60 -4.11 1.69
C ASP A 185 -15.53 -4.14 0.59
N GLU A 186 -14.60 -3.18 0.54
CA GLU A 186 -13.53 -3.18 -0.49
C GLU A 186 -12.51 -4.29 -0.22
N PHE A 187 -12.16 -4.53 1.04
CA PHE A 187 -11.28 -5.63 1.44
C PHE A 187 -11.96 -6.99 1.20
N LEU A 188 -13.25 -7.11 1.53
CA LEU A 188 -14.05 -8.31 1.31
C LEU A 188 -14.21 -8.64 -0.18
N ASP A 189 -14.60 -7.66 -1.00
CA ASP A 189 -14.69 -7.84 -2.46
C ASP A 189 -13.35 -8.30 -3.02
N PHE A 190 -12.26 -7.71 -2.57
CA PHE A 190 -10.93 -8.11 -3.00
C PHE A 190 -10.61 -9.57 -2.64
N ALA A 191 -10.84 -9.96 -1.39
CA ALA A 191 -10.61 -11.33 -0.91
C ALA A 191 -11.45 -12.32 -1.71
N ARG A 192 -12.75 -12.04 -1.90
CA ARG A 192 -13.70 -12.86 -2.67
C ARG A 192 -13.27 -13.06 -4.12
N ARG A 193 -12.82 -12.00 -4.79
CA ARG A 193 -12.37 -12.08 -6.21
C ARG A 193 -11.15 -12.97 -6.41
N HIS A 194 -10.36 -13.22 -5.36
CA HIS A 194 -9.14 -14.01 -5.43
C HIS A 194 -9.14 -15.23 -4.50
N ARG A 195 -10.31 -15.60 -3.97
CA ARG A 195 -10.47 -16.68 -2.98
C ARG A 195 -10.00 -18.06 -3.44
N ASP A 196 -9.88 -18.26 -4.76
CA ASP A 196 -9.49 -19.53 -5.38
C ASP A 196 -8.00 -19.55 -5.76
N THR A 197 -7.31 -18.41 -5.71
CA THR A 197 -5.90 -18.29 -6.15
C THR A 197 -4.97 -17.86 -5.04
N LEU A 198 -5.44 -17.03 -4.10
CA LEU A 198 -4.63 -16.52 -2.99
C LEU A 198 -4.29 -17.62 -1.99
N GLN A 199 -3.03 -17.66 -1.61
CA GLN A 199 -2.47 -18.50 -0.57
C GLN A 199 -2.04 -17.68 0.65
N SER A 200 -1.68 -16.40 0.43
CA SER A 200 -1.24 -15.47 1.46
C SER A 200 -1.92 -14.11 1.33
N LEU A 201 -2.52 -13.62 2.42
CA LEU A 201 -3.24 -12.34 2.47
C LEU A 201 -2.95 -11.53 3.75
N PRO A 202 -1.74 -11.00 3.94
CA PRO A 202 -1.45 -10.12 5.06
C PRO A 202 -1.96 -8.68 4.91
N PHE A 203 -2.56 -8.16 5.99
CA PHE A 203 -2.93 -6.75 6.13
C PHE A 203 -2.13 -6.09 7.27
N GLN A 204 -1.52 -4.94 6.98
CA GLN A 204 -0.70 -4.21 7.94
C GLN A 204 -1.09 -2.73 8.01
N GLU A 205 -1.24 -2.17 9.21
CA GLU A 205 -1.46 -0.72 9.40
C GLU A 205 -2.67 -0.18 8.60
N CYS A 206 -3.62 -1.04 8.25
CA CYS A 206 -4.84 -0.69 7.56
C CYS A 206 -5.90 -0.21 8.55
N SER A 207 -6.82 0.64 8.09
CA SER A 207 -8.00 0.97 8.87
C SER A 207 -9.31 0.98 8.10
N LEU A 208 -10.39 0.74 8.83
CA LEU A 208 -11.75 0.67 8.31
C LEU A 208 -12.56 1.89 8.81
N PRO A 209 -12.89 2.86 7.94
CA PRO A 209 -13.85 3.92 8.27
C PRO A 209 -15.28 3.41 8.42
N SER A 210 -15.58 2.23 7.86
CA SER A 210 -16.87 1.57 7.97
C SER A 210 -16.72 0.04 7.86
N GLY A 211 -17.56 -0.69 8.61
CA GLY A 211 -17.50 -2.15 8.72
C GLY A 211 -16.56 -2.62 9.82
N THR A 212 -16.30 -3.92 9.89
CA THR A 212 -15.49 -4.53 10.96
C THR A 212 -14.43 -5.47 10.41
N TRP A 213 -13.31 -5.62 11.12
CA TRP A 213 -12.30 -6.62 10.75
C TRP A 213 -12.82 -8.05 10.91
N ALA A 214 -13.80 -8.28 11.78
CA ALA A 214 -14.43 -9.59 11.98
C ALA A 214 -15.01 -10.17 10.69
N GLU A 215 -15.70 -9.35 9.88
CA GLU A 215 -16.25 -9.78 8.60
C GLU A 215 -15.16 -10.29 7.64
N ILE A 216 -14.02 -9.60 7.60
CA ILE A 216 -12.88 -9.96 6.75
C ILE A 216 -12.22 -11.25 7.25
N VAL A 217 -12.06 -11.38 8.58
CA VAL A 217 -11.54 -12.61 9.19
C VAL A 217 -12.46 -13.79 8.87
N ASP A 218 -13.77 -13.64 9.05
CA ASP A 218 -14.74 -14.70 8.80
C ASP A 218 -14.76 -15.12 7.32
N GLU A 219 -14.67 -14.17 6.39
CA GLU A 219 -14.53 -14.48 4.96
C GLU A 219 -13.27 -15.31 4.66
N VAL A 220 -12.14 -14.96 5.30
CA VAL A 220 -10.90 -15.72 5.09
C VAL A 220 -11.00 -17.10 5.71
N VAL A 221 -11.44 -17.20 6.97
CA VAL A 221 -11.51 -18.44 7.75
C VAL A 221 -12.54 -19.42 7.17
N HIS A 222 -13.73 -18.95 6.82
CA HIS A 222 -14.85 -19.81 6.44
C HIS A 222 -15.04 -19.97 4.93
N ASN A 223 -14.70 -18.95 4.12
CA ASN A 223 -15.04 -18.95 2.69
C ASN A 223 -13.83 -19.04 1.75
N SER A 224 -12.61 -18.75 2.21
CA SER A 224 -11.40 -18.69 1.38
C SER A 224 -10.39 -19.79 1.72
N HIS A 225 -10.71 -21.05 1.41
CA HIS A 225 -9.93 -22.22 1.83
C HIS A 225 -8.50 -22.29 1.29
N THR A 226 -8.20 -21.65 0.17
CA THR A 226 -6.83 -21.66 -0.39
C THR A 226 -5.86 -20.78 0.41
N ILE A 227 -6.38 -19.82 1.19
CA ILE A 227 -5.57 -18.90 2.00
C ILE A 227 -5.08 -19.64 3.25
N SER A 228 -3.85 -20.15 3.19
CA SER A 228 -3.21 -20.82 4.33
C SER A 228 -2.42 -19.87 5.22
N SER A 229 -2.10 -18.66 4.74
CA SER A 229 -1.37 -17.63 5.47
C SER A 229 -2.16 -16.33 5.47
N PHE A 230 -2.66 -15.93 6.62
CA PHE A 230 -3.39 -14.69 6.81
C PHE A 230 -2.97 -14.11 8.15
N PHE A 231 -2.72 -12.80 8.18
CA PHE A 231 -2.50 -12.09 9.42
C PHE A 231 -2.97 -10.65 9.33
N LEU A 232 -3.43 -10.16 10.48
CA LEU A 232 -3.67 -8.75 10.75
C LEU A 232 -2.53 -8.24 11.61
N ARG A 233 -1.92 -7.11 11.20
CA ARG A 233 -0.86 -6.45 11.96
C ARG A 233 -1.18 -4.98 12.14
N SER A 234 -1.40 -4.57 13.39
CA SER A 234 -1.62 -3.18 13.75
C SER A 234 -2.75 -2.52 12.93
N VAL A 235 -3.85 -3.25 12.70
CA VAL A 235 -5.02 -2.74 11.97
C VAL A 235 -6.09 -2.22 12.93
N ASN A 236 -7.00 -1.35 12.50
CA ASN A 236 -8.04 -0.80 13.40
C ASN A 236 -9.33 -0.40 12.66
N GLU A 237 -10.46 -0.23 13.35
CA GLU A 237 -11.53 0.64 12.82
C GLU A 237 -11.22 2.10 13.13
N THR A 238 -11.72 3.02 12.32
CA THR A 238 -11.53 4.46 12.53
C THR A 238 -12.42 5.01 13.64
N TYR A 239 -13.45 4.26 14.04
CA TYR A 239 -14.26 4.61 15.21
C TYR A 239 -13.48 4.32 16.49
N ILE A 240 -12.79 5.36 16.98
CA ILE A 240 -12.31 5.41 18.36
C ILE A 240 -13.45 6.06 19.17
N PRO A 241 -14.14 5.35 20.07
CA PRO A 241 -15.07 5.97 20.98
C PRO A 241 -14.29 6.93 21.87
N ILE A 242 -14.41 8.22 21.56
CA ILE A 242 -13.85 9.28 22.37
C ILE A 242 -14.84 9.53 23.50
N ASP A 243 -14.66 8.87 24.63
CA ASP A 243 -15.34 9.29 25.85
C ASP A 243 -14.83 10.70 26.21
N ASN A 244 -15.72 11.69 26.11
CA ASN A 244 -15.53 13.06 26.60
C ASN A 244 -14.36 13.87 26.01
N GLY A 245 -14.02 13.68 24.74
CA GLY A 245 -13.01 14.51 24.06
C GLY A 245 -11.55 14.20 24.42
N THR A 246 -11.30 13.07 25.09
CA THR A 246 -9.94 12.65 25.47
C THR A 246 -9.19 12.10 24.26
N ILE A 247 -8.07 12.75 23.90
CA ILE A 247 -7.14 12.21 22.90
C ILE A 247 -6.40 11.04 23.55
N LEU A 248 -6.60 9.83 23.02
CA LEU A 248 -5.88 8.64 23.47
C LEU A 248 -4.36 8.85 23.32
N SER A 249 -3.59 8.40 24.30
CA SER A 249 -2.14 8.33 24.22
C SER A 249 -1.69 7.36 23.12
N PRO A 250 -0.45 7.45 22.61
CA PRO A 250 0.06 6.51 21.62
C PRO A 250 0.01 5.04 22.06
N ALA A 251 0.16 4.77 23.36
CA ALA A 251 0.05 3.41 23.91
C ALA A 251 -1.39 2.91 23.86
N GLU A 252 -2.35 3.72 24.29
CA GLU A 252 -3.78 3.39 24.19
C GLU A 252 -4.19 3.19 22.71
N LEU A 253 -3.74 4.07 21.81
CA LEU A 253 -3.98 3.90 20.37
C LEU A 253 -3.40 2.59 19.81
N ASP A 254 -2.32 2.07 20.38
CA ASP A 254 -1.75 0.78 19.98
C ASP A 254 -2.57 -0.41 20.51
N GLU A 255 -3.05 -0.33 21.75
CA GLU A 255 -3.96 -1.32 22.36
C GLU A 255 -5.30 -1.41 21.62
N TRP A 256 -5.72 -0.32 20.98
CA TRP A 256 -6.93 -0.28 20.14
C TRP A 256 -6.80 -0.99 18.80
N LYS A 257 -5.61 -1.47 18.42
CA LYS A 257 -5.39 -2.18 17.16
C LYS A 257 -5.65 -3.68 17.32
N TYR A 258 -6.00 -4.33 16.22
CA TYR A 258 -6.15 -5.78 16.10
C TYR A 258 -4.89 -6.42 15.56
N GLU A 259 -4.50 -7.55 16.16
CA GLU A 259 -3.40 -8.38 15.70
C GLU A 259 -3.71 -9.86 15.86
N GLY A 260 -3.44 -10.63 14.81
CA GLY A 260 -3.69 -12.06 14.82
C GLY A 260 -3.36 -12.73 13.51
N HIS A 261 -3.43 -14.06 13.48
CA HIS A 261 -3.15 -14.88 12.31
C HIS A 261 -4.12 -16.05 12.20
N ILE A 262 -4.23 -16.62 11.00
CA ILE A 262 -4.95 -17.88 10.81
C ILE A 262 -4.06 -19.06 11.23
N GLU A 263 -4.64 -20.00 11.96
CA GLU A 263 -4.07 -21.32 12.19
C GLU A 263 -4.95 -22.38 11.53
N VAL A 264 -4.29 -23.38 10.94
CA VAL A 264 -4.93 -24.56 10.38
C VAL A 264 -4.49 -25.76 11.22
N SER A 265 -5.45 -26.40 11.88
CA SER A 265 -5.21 -27.60 12.67
C SER A 265 -4.87 -28.81 11.78
N THR A 266 -4.42 -29.90 12.40
CA THR A 266 -4.17 -31.17 11.71
C THR A 266 -5.41 -31.73 11.02
N ASP A 267 -6.59 -31.41 11.55
CA ASP A 267 -7.87 -31.93 11.07
C ASP A 267 -8.48 -31.03 9.98
N GLY A 268 -7.75 -29.98 9.58
CA GLY A 268 -8.17 -29.01 8.55
C GLY A 268 -9.09 -27.92 9.09
N GLU A 269 -9.42 -27.91 10.38
CA GLU A 269 -10.15 -26.80 10.99
C GLU A 269 -9.30 -25.53 10.98
N ARG A 270 -9.95 -24.42 10.65
CA ARG A 270 -9.32 -23.10 10.51
C ARG A 270 -9.87 -22.19 11.60
N LYS A 271 -8.99 -21.50 12.31
CA LYS A 271 -9.35 -20.51 13.33
C LYS A 271 -8.46 -19.28 13.21
N PHE A 272 -8.99 -18.14 13.62
CA PHE A 272 -8.18 -16.94 13.83
C PHE A 272 -7.65 -16.94 15.28
N VAL A 273 -6.37 -16.66 15.44
CA VAL A 273 -5.67 -16.61 16.73
C VAL A 273 -5.11 -15.22 16.92
N GLU A 274 -5.51 -14.59 18.02
CA GLU A 274 -5.03 -13.27 18.43
C GLU A 274 -3.62 -13.41 19.03
N ILE A 275 -2.72 -12.49 18.67
CA ILE A 275 -1.31 -12.57 19.05
C ILE A 275 -1.04 -11.90 20.40
N GLU A 276 -1.66 -10.74 20.64
CA GLU A 276 -1.34 -9.86 21.76
C GLU A 276 -2.57 -9.68 22.66
N PRO A 277 -2.58 -10.23 23.89
CA PRO A 277 -3.72 -10.12 24.80
C PRO A 277 -4.05 -8.70 25.26
N THR A 278 -3.09 -7.78 25.18
CA THR A 278 -3.30 -6.36 25.53
C THR A 278 -4.02 -5.58 24.43
N LYS A 279 -4.14 -6.17 23.23
CA LYS A 279 -4.80 -5.57 22.07
C LYS A 279 -6.26 -5.95 21.99
N LYS A 280 -7.02 -5.18 21.20
CA LYS A 280 -8.43 -5.46 20.95
C LYS A 280 -8.64 -6.82 20.27
N SER A 281 -9.67 -7.54 20.72
CA SER A 281 -10.13 -8.77 20.09
C SER A 281 -11.05 -8.45 18.91
N VAL A 282 -10.87 -9.19 17.82
CA VAL A 282 -11.71 -9.07 16.62
C VAL A 282 -13.15 -9.50 16.90
N TYR A 283 -13.35 -10.42 17.85
CA TYR A 283 -14.66 -11.01 18.15
C TYR A 283 -15.35 -10.46 19.41
N LEU A 284 -14.73 -9.54 20.14
CA LEU A 284 -15.38 -8.92 21.29
C LEU A 284 -16.45 -7.92 20.81
N ARG A 285 -17.71 -8.32 20.98
CA ARG A 285 -18.87 -7.40 20.89
C ARG A 285 -18.69 -6.30 21.94
N THR A 286 -18.61 -5.05 21.50
CA THR A 286 -18.98 -3.91 22.34
C THR A 286 -20.41 -4.13 22.84
N THR A 287 -20.55 -4.51 24.10
CA THR A 287 -21.81 -4.39 24.86
C THR A 287 -22.10 -2.93 25.15
#